data_AF-A6LT46-F1
#
_entry.id   AF-A6LT46-F1
#
_cell.length_a   1.000
_cell.length_b   1.000
_cell.length_c   1.000
_cell.angle_alpha   90.00
_cell.angle_beta   90.00
_cell.angle_gamma   90.00
#
_symmetry.space_group_name_H-M   'P 1'
#
loop_
_entity.id
_entity.type
_entity.pdbx_description
1 polymer ?
#
loop_
_entity_poly.entity_id
_entity_poly.type
_entity_poly.pdbx_seq_one_letter_code
_entity_poly.pdbx_strand_id
1 'polypeptide(L)'
;MSIVDHNQGVQVPYSIEDTFMALRQACQNLDGFNINDFDETLKILYLKAGVSLFSWGENITVTVASCDNGNSEISILSTPKTGVMFGGTVDMGKNRKNINTIMSALSEELKNYVQVTKKSTSTESVADEIRKLAELKEQGILTEDEFSSKKKQLLGL
;
A
#
# COMPACT_ATOMS: atom_id res chain seq x y z
N MET A 1 -27.73 -1.96 -15.42
CA MET A 1 -27.77 -0.50 -15.69
C MET A 1 -26.48 0.09 -15.16
N SER A 2 -25.82 0.88 -16.02
CA SER A 2 -24.39 1.18 -15.97
C SER A 2 -24.11 2.45 -15.16
N ILE A 3 -23.48 2.29 -14.00
CA ILE A 3 -22.77 3.37 -13.32
C ILE A 3 -21.30 2.98 -13.45
N VAL A 4 -20.58 3.67 -14.34
CA VAL A 4 -19.21 3.32 -14.74
C VAL A 4 -18.23 3.95 -13.76
N ASP A 5 -18.41 3.65 -12.48
CA ASP A 5 -17.43 4.00 -11.46
C ASP A 5 -16.33 2.94 -11.49
N HIS A 6 -15.10 3.37 -11.79
CA HIS A 6 -13.94 2.49 -11.73
C HIS A 6 -13.28 2.65 -10.36
N ASN A 7 -13.46 1.65 -9.51
CA ASN A 7 -12.73 1.50 -8.25
C ASN A 7 -11.63 0.45 -8.43
N GLN A 8 -10.38 0.80 -8.15
CA GLN A 8 -9.27 -0.14 -8.13
C GLN A 8 -8.57 -0.08 -6.76
N GLY A 9 -8.65 -1.19 -6.03
CA GLY A 9 -7.92 -1.45 -4.78
C GLY A 9 -6.63 -2.23 -5.06
N VAL A 10 -5.50 -1.80 -4.52
CA VAL A 10 -4.20 -2.49 -4.63
C VAL A 10 -3.53 -2.52 -3.26
N GLN A 11 -3.10 -3.71 -2.84
CA GLN A 11 -2.28 -3.87 -1.63
C GLN A 11 -0.80 -3.69 -1.96
N VAL A 12 -0.12 -2.90 -1.14
CA VAL A 12 1.32 -2.62 -1.26
C VAL A 12 2.03 -2.95 0.05
N PRO A 13 3.24 -3.54 0.01
CA PRO A 13 3.98 -3.96 1.19
C PRO A 13 4.72 -2.79 1.86
N TYR A 14 4.00 -1.70 2.16
CA TYR A 14 4.53 -0.48 2.76
C TYR A 14 3.58 0.00 3.85
N SER A 15 4.09 0.76 4.82
CA SER A 15 3.30 1.30 5.92
C SER A 15 2.29 2.31 5.40
N ILE A 16 1.23 2.58 6.17
CA ILE A 16 0.19 3.53 5.74
C ILE A 16 0.77 4.94 5.64
N GLU A 17 1.66 5.32 6.56
CA GLU A 17 2.35 6.59 6.55
C GLU A 17 3.24 6.75 5.32
N ASP A 18 4.11 5.77 5.06
CA ASP A 18 5.03 5.81 3.92
C ASP A 18 4.25 5.82 2.59
N THR A 19 3.20 5.00 2.51
CA THR A 19 2.35 4.92 1.32
C THR A 19 1.63 6.24 1.06
N PHE A 20 1.10 6.89 2.10
CA PHE A 20 0.43 8.18 1.96
C PHE A 20 1.40 9.30 1.60
N MET A 21 2.59 9.32 2.20
CA MET A 21 3.65 10.28 1.86
C MET A 21 4.11 10.10 0.40
N ALA A 22 4.39 8.86 -0.01
CA ALA A 22 4.76 8.54 -1.39
C ALA A 22 3.67 8.95 -2.37
N LEU A 23 2.40 8.70 -2.05
CA LEU A 23 1.26 9.11 -2.87
C LEU A 23 1.19 10.63 -3.05
N ARG A 24 1.34 11.38 -1.96
CA ARG A 24 1.34 12.84 -2.00
C ARG A 24 2.49 13.37 -2.86
N GLN A 25 3.69 12.84 -2.67
CA GLN A 25 4.87 13.24 -3.42
C GLN A 25 4.74 12.89 -4.92
N ALA A 26 4.30 11.68 -5.22
CA ALA A 26 4.06 11.23 -6.59
C ALA A 26 3.06 12.15 -7.30
N CYS A 27 1.92 12.46 -6.66
CA CYS A 27 0.89 13.31 -7.25
C CYS A 27 1.28 14.79 -7.36
N GLN A 28 2.19 15.30 -6.52
CA GLN A 28 2.73 16.67 -6.65
C GLN A 28 3.57 16.85 -7.91
N ASN A 29 4.32 15.82 -8.30
CA ASN A 29 5.19 15.84 -9.46
C ASN A 29 4.51 15.35 -10.75
N LEU A 30 3.21 15.03 -10.68
CA LEU A 30 2.49 14.37 -11.75
C LEU A 30 1.82 15.40 -12.67
N ASP A 31 2.31 15.47 -13.91
CA ASP A 31 1.79 16.40 -14.90
C ASP A 31 0.32 16.11 -15.25
N GLY A 32 -0.48 17.19 -15.29
CA GLY A 32 -1.90 17.09 -15.64
C GLY A 32 -2.80 16.64 -14.49
N PHE A 33 -2.34 16.66 -13.25
CA PHE A 33 -3.17 16.45 -12.06
C PHE A 33 -2.91 17.58 -11.05
N ASN A 34 -3.94 17.95 -10.30
CA ASN A 34 -3.84 18.93 -9.24
C ASN A 34 -4.38 18.35 -7.95
N ILE A 35 -3.62 18.49 -6.87
CA ILE A 35 -4.12 18.19 -5.52
C ILE A 35 -5.10 19.30 -5.13
N ASN A 36 -6.36 18.93 -4.96
CA ASN A 36 -7.42 19.85 -4.56
C ASN A 36 -7.51 19.97 -3.04
N ASP A 37 -7.37 18.85 -2.33
CA ASP A 37 -7.41 18.79 -0.87
C ASP A 37 -6.81 17.45 -0.39
N PHE A 38 -6.50 17.33 0.91
CA PHE A 38 -6.10 16.07 1.53
C PHE A 38 -6.48 16.03 3.01
N ASP A 39 -6.83 14.84 3.50
CA ASP A 39 -7.07 14.57 4.91
C ASP A 39 -5.95 13.70 5.46
N GLU A 40 -5.13 14.28 6.33
CA GLU A 40 -4.00 13.61 6.98
C GLU A 40 -4.45 12.55 8.00
N THR A 41 -5.64 12.69 8.58
CA THR A 41 -6.17 11.76 9.58
C THR A 41 -6.80 10.55 8.90
N LEU A 42 -7.60 10.80 7.87
CA LEU A 42 -8.27 9.74 7.11
C LEU A 42 -7.40 9.14 5.99
N LYS A 43 -6.22 9.74 5.73
CA LYS A 43 -5.30 9.35 4.65
C LYS A 43 -5.99 9.34 3.29
N ILE A 44 -6.74 10.41 3.02
CA ILE A 44 -7.47 10.63 1.77
C ILE A 44 -6.80 11.77 0.99
N LEU A 45 -6.61 11.56 -0.31
CA LEU A 45 -6.10 12.56 -1.24
C LEU A 45 -7.14 12.85 -2.32
N TYR A 46 -7.54 14.11 -2.43
CA TYR A 46 -8.48 14.57 -3.45
C TYR A 46 -7.73 15.22 -4.60
N LEU A 47 -7.82 14.59 -5.77
CA LEU A 47 -7.16 15.02 -6.99
C LEU A 47 -8.18 15.50 -8.01
N LYS A 48 -7.78 16.47 -8.82
CA LYS A 48 -8.47 16.88 -10.04
C LYS A 48 -7.57 16.61 -11.23
N ALA A 49 -8.04 15.81 -12.17
CA ALA A 49 -7.36 15.69 -13.46
C ALA A 49 -7.46 17.04 -14.20
N GLY A 50 -6.31 17.57 -14.61
CA GLY A 50 -6.16 18.80 -15.37
C GLY A 50 -6.76 18.71 -16.77
N VAL A 51 -6.92 19.89 -17.39
CA VAL A 51 -7.59 20.05 -18.69
C VAL A 51 -6.63 19.66 -19.82
N SER A 52 -6.34 18.38 -19.98
CA SER A 52 -6.11 17.87 -21.33
C SER A 52 -7.42 18.08 -22.10
N LEU A 53 -7.38 18.40 -23.40
CA LEU A 53 -8.53 18.79 -24.23
C LEU A 53 -9.69 17.77 -24.30
N PHE A 54 -9.63 16.71 -23.49
CA PHE A 54 -10.56 15.60 -23.40
C PHE A 54 -10.84 15.09 -21.96
N SER A 55 -10.34 15.75 -20.90
CA SER A 55 -10.61 15.48 -19.47
C SER A 55 -11.05 16.76 -18.75
N TRP A 56 -12.34 17.08 -18.83
CA TRP A 56 -12.90 18.28 -18.20
C TRP A 56 -13.11 18.06 -16.70
N GLY A 57 -12.01 18.07 -15.94
CA GLY A 57 -12.03 18.17 -14.48
C GLY A 57 -12.63 16.96 -13.75
N GLU A 58 -12.21 15.74 -14.07
CA GLU A 58 -12.59 14.55 -13.28
C GLU A 58 -12.16 14.71 -11.82
N ASN A 59 -13.02 14.27 -10.89
CA ASN A 59 -12.68 14.21 -9.48
C ASN A 59 -12.21 12.79 -9.17
N ILE A 60 -10.98 12.71 -8.66
CA ILE A 60 -10.35 11.44 -8.29
C ILE A 60 -10.10 11.48 -6.79
N THR A 61 -10.60 10.46 -6.09
CA THR A 61 -10.37 10.28 -4.66
C THR A 61 -9.47 9.07 -4.48
N VAL A 62 -8.34 9.26 -3.81
CA VAL A 62 -7.44 8.18 -3.43
C VAL A 62 -7.47 8.00 -1.92
N THR A 63 -7.70 6.79 -1.45
CA THR A 63 -7.71 6.46 -0.02
C THR A 63 -6.63 5.43 0.26
N VAL A 64 -5.90 5.60 1.37
CA VAL A 64 -4.94 4.61 1.86
C VAL A 64 -5.45 4.07 3.19
N ALA A 65 -5.59 2.76 3.30
CA ALA A 65 -5.99 2.06 4.51
C ALA A 65 -4.90 1.10 4.98
N SER A 66 -4.74 0.93 6.29
CA SER A 66 -3.82 -0.06 6.85
C SER A 66 -4.47 -1.45 6.84
N CYS A 67 -3.69 -2.47 6.49
CA CYS A 67 -4.08 -3.87 6.62
C CYS A 67 -3.46 -4.49 7.88
N ASP A 68 -4.09 -5.55 8.41
CA ASP A 68 -3.67 -6.24 9.65
C ASP A 68 -2.22 -6.76 9.64
N ASN A 69 -1.65 -6.92 8.44
CA ASN A 69 -0.29 -7.40 8.21
C ASN A 69 0.77 -6.27 8.17
N GLY A 70 0.38 -5.02 8.46
CA GLY A 70 1.24 -3.83 8.36
C GLY A 70 1.41 -3.31 6.93
N ASN A 71 0.85 -4.01 5.93
CA ASN A 71 0.76 -3.50 4.57
C ASN A 71 -0.32 -2.42 4.47
N SER A 72 -0.38 -1.76 3.32
CA SER A 72 -1.41 -0.76 3.04
C SER A 72 -2.21 -1.15 1.82
N GLU A 73 -3.48 -0.80 1.81
CA GLU A 73 -4.36 -0.90 0.67
C GLU A 73 -4.67 0.49 0.13
N ILE A 74 -4.40 0.69 -1.16
CA ILE A 74 -4.71 1.93 -1.86
C ILE A 74 -5.97 1.70 -2.69
N SER A 75 -6.98 2.53 -2.50
CA SER A 75 -8.21 2.53 -3.29
C SER A 75 -8.32 3.82 -4.08
N ILE A 76 -8.41 3.74 -5.41
CA ILE A 76 -8.65 4.89 -6.28
C ILE A 76 -10.07 4.83 -6.83
N LEU A 77 -10.85 5.89 -6.56
CA LEU A 77 -12.16 6.14 -7.14
C LEU A 77 -12.06 7.32 -8.11
N SER A 78 -12.26 7.06 -9.42
CA SER A 78 -12.32 8.13 -10.43
C SER A 78 -13.75 8.32 -10.93
N THR A 79 -14.34 9.49 -10.63
CA THR A 79 -15.72 9.82 -11.02
C THR A 79 -15.73 10.87 -12.14
N PRO A 80 -16.29 10.55 -13.33
CA PRO A 80 -16.35 11.50 -14.42
C PRO A 80 -17.48 12.51 -14.18
N LYS A 81 -17.18 13.82 -14.22
CA LYS A 81 -18.21 14.88 -14.17
C LYS A 81 -19.17 14.85 -15.37
N THR A 82 -18.76 14.21 -16.45
CA THR A 82 -19.42 14.24 -17.77
C THR A 82 -20.49 13.17 -17.96
N GLY A 83 -20.65 12.24 -17.01
CA GLY A 83 -21.56 11.09 -17.12
C GLY A 83 -23.06 11.42 -17.13
N VAL A 84 -23.46 12.67 -16.88
CA VAL A 84 -24.87 13.08 -16.72
C VAL A 84 -25.36 14.16 -17.70
N MET A 85 -24.47 14.94 -18.33
CA MET A 85 -24.89 16.11 -19.13
C MET A 85 -24.88 15.93 -20.66
N PHE A 86 -24.18 14.92 -21.22
CA PHE A 86 -24.04 14.78 -22.67
C PHE A 86 -24.47 13.41 -23.22
N GLY A 87 -25.37 12.71 -22.53
CA GLY A 87 -26.08 11.56 -23.10
C GLY A 87 -25.18 10.39 -23.53
N GLY A 88 -24.69 9.62 -22.55
CA GLY A 88 -24.36 8.21 -22.75
C GLY A 88 -23.05 7.87 -23.48
N THR A 89 -22.24 7.05 -22.82
CA THR A 89 -21.25 6.15 -23.43
C THR A 89 -20.12 6.79 -24.25
N VAL A 90 -19.27 7.58 -23.61
CA VAL A 90 -17.87 7.69 -24.06
C VAL A 90 -16.91 7.63 -22.86
N ASP A 91 -17.06 6.61 -22.00
CA ASP A 91 -15.94 6.21 -21.14
C ASP A 91 -14.96 5.43 -22.01
N MET A 92 -14.13 6.17 -22.73
CA MET A 92 -13.14 5.64 -23.68
C MET A 92 -11.94 4.98 -22.97
N GLY A 93 -12.14 4.39 -21.79
CA GLY A 93 -11.09 3.88 -20.91
C GLY A 93 -10.23 4.98 -20.28
N LYS A 94 -10.72 6.23 -20.27
CA LYS A 94 -9.97 7.39 -19.77
C LYS A 94 -9.82 7.35 -18.25
N ASN A 95 -10.86 6.91 -17.54
CA ASN A 95 -10.81 6.68 -16.10
C ASN A 95 -9.73 5.65 -15.75
N ARG A 96 -9.64 4.55 -16.51
CA ARG A 96 -8.59 3.55 -16.35
C ARG A 96 -7.19 4.12 -16.62
N LYS A 97 -7.04 4.99 -17.61
CA LYS A 97 -5.76 5.64 -17.91
C LYS A 97 -5.31 6.52 -16.74
N ASN A 98 -6.20 7.34 -16.18
CA ASN A 98 -5.89 8.19 -15.03
C ASN A 98 -5.47 7.37 -13.80
N ILE A 99 -6.21 6.29 -13.51
CA ILE A 99 -5.87 5.35 -12.43
C ILE A 99 -4.49 4.72 -12.66
N ASN A 100 -4.22 4.24 -13.88
CA ASN A 100 -2.94 3.62 -14.22
C ASN A 100 -1.75 4.60 -14.11
N THR A 101 -1.94 5.86 -14.51
CA THR A 101 -0.90 6.89 -14.40
C THR A 101 -0.57 7.18 -12.94
N ILE A 102 -1.59 7.37 -12.08
CA ILE A 102 -1.38 7.56 -10.63
C ILE A 102 -0.66 6.34 -10.03
N MET A 103 -1.11 5.13 -10.35
CA MET A 103 -0.52 3.89 -9.85
C MET A 103 0.93 3.71 -10.30
N SER A 104 1.25 4.08 -11.53
CA SER A 104 2.60 3.97 -12.07
C SER A 104 3.56 4.94 -11.38
N ALA A 105 3.15 6.20 -11.20
CA ALA A 105 3.95 7.19 -10.48
C ALA A 105 4.12 6.83 -9.00
N LEU A 106 3.04 6.37 -8.34
CA LEU A 106 3.11 5.88 -6.97
C LEU A 106 4.07 4.69 -6.85
N SER A 107 4.01 3.73 -7.78
CA SER A 107 4.91 2.58 -7.76
C SER A 107 6.38 2.98 -7.93
N GLU A 108 6.66 4.01 -8.72
CA GLU A 108 8.02 4.54 -8.89
C GLU A 108 8.51 5.25 -7.63
N GLU A 109 7.65 6.06 -7.00
CA GLU A 109 7.98 6.76 -5.76
C GLU A 109 8.15 5.80 -4.57
N LEU A 110 7.31 4.76 -4.46
CA LEU A 110 7.40 3.74 -3.41
C LEU A 110 8.73 2.97 -3.40
N LYS A 111 9.50 2.96 -4.49
CA LYS A 111 10.84 2.36 -4.51
C LYS A 111 11.83 3.09 -3.60
N ASN A 112 11.55 4.34 -3.25
CA ASN A 112 12.36 5.15 -2.35
C ASN A 112 12.06 4.88 -0.86
N TYR A 113 11.02 4.08 -0.55
CA TYR A 113 10.56 3.82 0.80
C TYR A 113 10.91 2.40 1.25
N VAL A 114 10.96 2.20 2.57
CA VAL A 114 11.26 0.89 3.16
C VAL A 114 10.00 0.04 3.12
N GLN A 115 10.09 -1.12 2.49
CA GLN A 115 9.00 -2.10 2.53
C GLN A 115 8.80 -2.57 3.96
N VAL A 116 7.52 -2.75 4.33
CA VAL A 116 7.14 -3.54 5.49
C VAL A 116 7.43 -4.98 5.11
N THR A 117 8.71 -5.33 5.19
CA THR A 117 9.11 -6.70 5.31
C THR A 117 8.37 -7.19 6.54
N LYS A 118 7.37 -8.07 6.34
CA LYS A 118 7.12 -9.06 7.37
C LYS A 118 8.50 -9.53 7.76
N LYS A 119 8.87 -9.34 9.03
CA LYS A 119 9.86 -10.20 9.66
C LYS A 119 9.38 -11.58 9.25
N SER A 120 9.99 -12.14 8.21
CA SER A 120 9.77 -13.50 7.84
C SER A 120 9.99 -14.19 9.16
N THR A 121 8.97 -14.90 9.63
CA THR A 121 9.24 -16.06 10.46
C THR A 121 10.18 -16.85 9.59
N SER A 122 11.47 -16.58 9.77
CA SER A 122 12.53 -17.31 9.15
C SER A 122 12.15 -18.74 9.47
N THR A 123 12.09 -19.56 8.44
CA THR A 123 12.66 -20.89 8.52
C THR A 123 14.12 -20.75 8.97
N GLU A 124 14.35 -20.20 10.17
CA GLU A 124 15.46 -20.63 10.99
C GLU A 124 15.14 -22.10 11.17
N SER A 125 16.02 -22.94 10.61
CA SER A 125 15.92 -24.36 10.87
C SER A 125 15.80 -24.53 12.38
N VAL A 126 15.03 -25.52 12.85
CA VAL A 126 15.01 -25.88 14.28
C VAL A 126 16.45 -25.96 14.83
N ALA A 127 17.42 -26.33 13.99
CA ALA A 127 18.85 -26.30 14.30
C ALA A 127 19.41 -24.91 14.66
N ASP A 128 19.00 -23.85 13.97
CA ASP A 128 19.50 -22.48 14.20
C ASP A 128 18.90 -21.87 15.47
N GLU A 129 17.62 -22.15 15.77
CA GLU A 129 17.00 -21.78 17.04
C GLU A 129 17.66 -22.50 18.23
N ILE A 130 17.95 -23.81 18.08
CA ILE A 130 18.68 -24.58 19.08
C ILE A 130 20.10 -24.03 19.30
N ARG A 131 20.78 -23.56 18.25
CA ARG A 131 22.11 -22.91 18.37
C ARG A 131 22.04 -21.62 19.17
N LYS A 132 21.08 -20.74 18.89
CA LYS A 132 20.89 -19.50 19.69
C LYS A 132 20.57 -19.78 21.15
N LEU A 133 19.72 -20.77 21.40
CA LEU A 133 19.43 -21.21 22.76
C LEU A 133 20.70 -21.74 23.47
N ALA A 134 21.60 -22.41 22.75
CA ALA A 134 22.86 -22.90 23.30
C ALA A 134 23.83 -21.75 23.60
N GLU A 135 23.92 -20.75 22.74
CA GLU A 135 24.72 -19.54 22.99
C GLU A 135 24.23 -18.77 24.22
N LEU A 136 22.91 -18.62 24.39
CA LEU A 136 22.33 -17.97 25.56
C LEU A 136 22.57 -18.74 26.86
N LYS A 137 22.61 -20.08 26.79
CA LYS A 137 23.01 -20.93 27.92
C LYS A 137 24.49 -20.74 28.25
N GLU A 138 25.37 -20.73 27.26
CA GLU A 138 26.82 -20.50 27.45
C GLU A 138 27.11 -19.11 28.04
N GLN A 139 26.31 -18.11 27.68
CA GLN A 139 26.36 -16.76 28.25
C GLN A 139 25.78 -16.69 29.69
N GLY A 140 25.23 -17.79 30.22
CA GLY A 140 24.61 -17.83 31.54
C GLY A 140 23.27 -17.10 31.63
N ILE A 141 22.67 -16.73 30.49
CA ILE A 141 21.36 -16.06 30.41
C ILE A 141 20.23 -17.08 30.59
N LEU A 142 20.44 -18.32 30.12
CA LEU A 142 19.53 -19.44 30.32
C LEU A 142 20.15 -20.49 31.24
N THR A 143 19.32 -21.07 32.09
CA THR A 143 19.68 -22.26 32.87
C THR A 143 19.58 -23.54 32.02
N GLU A 144 20.25 -24.62 32.44
CA GLU A 144 20.23 -25.91 31.73
C GLU A 144 18.80 -26.45 31.56
N ASP A 145 17.97 -26.29 32.58
CA ASP A 145 16.59 -26.80 32.61
C ASP A 145 15.68 -26.03 31.63
N GLU A 146 15.86 -24.71 31.54
CA GLU A 146 15.13 -23.85 30.61
C GLU A 146 15.54 -24.12 29.15
N PHE A 147 16.85 -24.33 28.92
CA PHE A 147 17.36 -24.72 27.61
C PHE A 147 16.78 -26.06 27.16
N SER A 148 16.80 -27.07 28.03
CA SER A 148 16.29 -28.42 27.75
C SER A 148 14.78 -28.40 27.43
N SER A 149 14.00 -27.64 28.20
CA SER A 149 12.55 -27.51 28.00
C SER A 149 12.23 -26.85 26.65
N LYS A 150 12.91 -25.75 26.30
CA LYS A 150 12.72 -25.07 25.01
C LYS A 150 13.20 -25.92 23.84
N LYS A 151 14.32 -26.64 23.96
CA LYS A 151 14.83 -27.54 22.92
C LYS A 151 13.84 -28.68 22.61
N LYS A 152 13.20 -29.27 23.61
CA LYS A 152 12.16 -30.30 23.41
C LYS A 152 10.93 -29.74 22.70
N GLN A 153 10.50 -28.55 23.12
CA GLN A 153 9.38 -27.84 22.48
C GLN A 153 9.65 -27.58 20.99
N LEU A 154 10.88 -27.20 20.64
CA LEU A 154 11.29 -26.99 19.24
C LEU A 154 11.41 -28.28 18.43
N LEU A 155 11.70 -29.41 19.08
CA LEU A 155 11.78 -30.73 18.44
C LEU A 155 10.43 -31.48 18.39
N GLY A 156 9.39 -30.95 19.06
CA GLY A 156 8.06 -31.58 19.11
C GLY A 156 8.00 -32.86 19.95
N LEU A 157 8.84 -32.97 20.99
CA LEU A 157 9.00 -34.15 21.85
C LEU A 157 8.41 -33.95 23.26
#